data_AF-A0A7S3ALT8-F1
#
_entry.id   AF-A0A7S3ALT8-F1
#
_cell.length_a   1.000
_cell.length_b   1.000
_cell.length_c   1.000
_cell.angle_alpha   90.00
_cell.angle_beta   90.00
_cell.angle_gamma   90.00
#
_symmetry.space_group_name_H-M   'P 1'
#
loop_
_entity.id
_entity.type
_entity.pdbx_description
1 polymer ?
#
loop_
_entity_poly.entity_id
_entity_poly.type
_entity_poly.pdbx_seq_one_letter_code
_entity_poly.pdbx_strand_id
1 'polypeptide(L)'
;EELAARIQERREEEKIAALPINKLKAIRATIADAPALLDAADWAGVRTTIGLAGPSFSKLIKSSGFSDAVTLQALKLTVQLRKDLLPADTFAYNEQSLFKSVPGSGYCAPGVVPRDEPGACKIAPLPDTTPAVAALKAGLATFDEIIKVCS
;
A
#
# COMPACT_ATOMS: atom_id res chain seq x y z
N GLU A 1 -21.31 37.49 -9.59
CA GLU A 1 -20.38 36.80 -10.52
C GLU A 1 -19.35 35.92 -9.82
N GLU A 2 -18.81 36.31 -8.65
CA GLU A 2 -17.79 35.54 -7.91
C GLU A 2 -18.18 34.09 -7.55
N LEU A 3 -19.44 33.84 -7.17
CA LEU A 3 -19.91 32.49 -6.82
C LEU A 3 -19.97 31.57 -8.04
N ALA A 4 -20.31 32.11 -9.22
CA ALA A 4 -20.40 31.35 -10.46
C ALA A 4 -19.00 30.97 -10.99
N ALA A 5 -18.03 31.88 -10.87
CA ALA A 5 -16.63 31.61 -11.18
C ALA A 5 -16.05 30.51 -10.27
N ARG A 6 -16.29 30.60 -8.95
CA ARG A 6 -15.87 29.56 -7.98
C ARG A 6 -16.51 28.18 -8.21
N ILE A 7 -17.75 28.14 -8.68
CA ILE A 7 -18.43 26.88 -9.02
C ILE A 7 -17.85 26.27 -10.30
N GLN A 8 -17.51 27.10 -11.30
CA GLN A 8 -16.84 26.62 -12.52
C GLN A 8 -15.44 26.09 -12.21
N GLU A 9 -14.66 26.82 -11.42
CA GLU A 9 -13.32 26.42 -10.99
C GLU A 9 -13.35 25.06 -10.26
N ARG A 10 -14.28 24.88 -9.30
CA ARG A 10 -14.48 23.60 -8.62
C ARG A 10 -14.87 22.46 -9.58
N ARG A 11 -15.72 22.74 -10.58
CA ARG A 11 -16.12 21.75 -11.59
C ARG A 11 -14.97 21.37 -12.51
N GLU A 12 -14.07 22.30 -12.82
CA GLU A 12 -12.87 22.04 -13.62
C GLU A 12 -11.86 21.23 -12.81
N GLU A 13 -11.65 21.56 -11.53
CA GLU A 13 -10.84 20.75 -10.61
C GLU A 13 -11.38 19.32 -10.49
N GLU A 14 -12.70 19.15 -10.34
CA GLU A 14 -13.35 17.84 -10.29
C GLU A 14 -13.19 17.06 -11.60
N LYS A 15 -13.26 17.73 -12.75
CA LYS A 15 -13.01 17.10 -14.06
C LYS A 15 -11.56 16.66 -14.22
N ILE A 16 -10.62 17.51 -13.80
CA ILE A 16 -9.19 17.18 -13.83
C ILE A 16 -8.92 16.01 -12.89
N ALA A 17 -9.41 16.05 -11.66
CA ALA A 17 -9.28 14.95 -10.69
C ALA A 17 -9.95 13.65 -11.18
N ALA A 18 -11.03 13.75 -11.95
CA ALA A 18 -11.71 12.59 -12.53
C ALA A 18 -10.92 11.93 -13.68
N LEU A 19 -9.89 12.60 -14.23
CA LEU A 19 -9.05 12.02 -15.26
C LEU A 19 -8.45 10.69 -14.77
N PRO A 20 -8.49 9.63 -15.58
CA PRO A 20 -7.99 8.32 -15.16
C PRO A 20 -6.54 8.35 -14.67
N ILE A 21 -5.69 9.15 -15.29
CA ILE A 21 -4.29 9.30 -14.89
C ILE A 21 -4.13 9.89 -13.49
N ASN A 22 -5.03 10.78 -13.06
CA ASN A 22 -4.99 11.37 -11.73
C ASN A 22 -5.47 10.38 -10.67
N LYS A 23 -6.41 9.50 -11.02
CA LYS A 23 -6.78 8.36 -10.16
C LYS A 23 -5.62 7.37 -10.00
N LEU A 24 -4.87 7.09 -11.06
CA LEU A 24 -3.66 6.26 -10.99
C LEU A 24 -2.61 6.88 -10.05
N LYS A 25 -2.35 8.19 -10.19
CA LYS A 25 -1.43 8.93 -9.31
C LYS A 25 -1.87 8.93 -7.85
N ALA A 26 -3.17 9.09 -7.60
CA ALA A 26 -3.72 9.03 -6.24
C ALA A 26 -3.50 7.65 -5.60
N ILE A 27 -3.77 6.56 -6.31
CA ILE A 27 -3.51 5.20 -5.82
C ILE A 27 -2.02 4.99 -5.54
N ARG A 28 -1.15 5.47 -6.43
CA ARG A 28 0.31 5.39 -6.25
C ARG A 28 0.77 6.13 -5.00
N ALA A 29 0.21 7.31 -4.73
CA ALA A 29 0.51 8.07 -3.53
C ALA A 29 0.08 7.29 -2.26
N THR A 30 -1.12 6.71 -2.25
CA THR A 30 -1.58 5.88 -1.12
C THR A 30 -0.69 4.65 -0.88
N ILE A 31 -0.21 3.98 -1.92
CA ILE A 31 0.74 2.87 -1.77
C ILE A 31 2.11 3.36 -1.28
N ALA A 32 2.51 4.58 -1.63
CA ALA A 32 3.77 5.17 -1.17
C ALA A 32 3.78 5.46 0.35
N ASP A 33 2.61 5.54 0.98
CA ASP A 33 2.46 5.69 2.44
C ASP A 33 2.57 4.35 3.19
N ALA A 34 2.51 3.21 2.49
CA ALA A 34 2.57 1.88 3.10
C ALA A 34 3.83 1.59 3.95
N PRO A 35 5.04 2.11 3.64
CA PRO A 35 6.19 1.97 4.53
C PRO A 35 5.98 2.58 5.92
N ALA A 36 5.31 3.73 6.01
CA ALA A 36 5.00 4.34 7.31
C ALA A 36 4.01 3.48 8.13
N LEU A 37 3.11 2.77 7.45
CA LEU A 37 2.20 1.80 8.08
C LEU A 37 2.94 0.55 8.57
N LEU A 38 3.99 0.11 7.87
CA LEU A 38 4.88 -0.96 8.36
C LEU A 38 5.60 -0.53 9.64
N ASP A 39 6.13 0.70 9.68
CA ASP A 39 6.81 1.23 10.87
C ASP A 39 5.84 1.39 12.06
N ALA A 40 4.58 1.72 11.80
CA ALA A 40 3.52 1.80 12.80
C ALA A 40 2.93 0.44 13.22
N ALA A 41 3.43 -0.67 12.64
CA ALA A 41 2.86 -2.01 12.80
C ALA A 41 1.36 -2.11 12.46
N ASP A 42 0.86 -1.23 11.59
CA ASP A 42 -0.51 -1.26 11.09
C ASP A 42 -0.61 -2.21 9.88
N TRP A 43 -0.61 -3.51 10.17
CA TRP A 43 -0.67 -4.56 9.16
C TRP A 43 -1.95 -4.51 8.34
N ALA A 44 -3.09 -4.14 8.97
CA ALA A 44 -4.36 -4.01 8.28
C ALA A 44 -4.35 -2.84 7.29
N GLY A 45 -3.75 -1.72 7.67
CA GLY A 45 -3.50 -0.57 6.80
C GLY A 45 -2.63 -0.94 5.61
N VAL A 46 -1.50 -1.61 5.83
CA VAL A 46 -0.61 -2.09 4.75
C VAL A 46 -1.38 -2.93 3.73
N ARG A 47 -2.16 -3.92 4.19
CA ARG A 47 -2.93 -4.78 3.29
C ARG A 47 -4.03 -4.02 2.55
N THR A 48 -4.68 -3.07 3.21
CA THR A 48 -5.71 -2.22 2.60
C THR A 48 -5.11 -1.36 1.48
N THR A 49 -3.96 -0.74 1.71
CA THR A 49 -3.27 0.07 0.68
C THR A 49 -2.80 -0.76 -0.50
N ILE A 50 -2.16 -1.92 -0.26
CA ILE A 50 -1.74 -2.85 -1.34
C ILE A 50 -2.95 -3.38 -2.12
N GLY A 51 -4.07 -3.65 -1.43
CA GLY A 51 -5.33 -4.10 -2.04
C GLY A 51 -5.89 -3.15 -3.11
N LEU A 52 -5.50 -1.87 -3.09
CA LEU A 52 -5.86 -0.91 -4.15
C LEU A 52 -5.29 -1.30 -5.52
N ALA A 53 -4.18 -2.05 -5.58
CA ALA A 53 -3.62 -2.62 -6.81
C ALA A 53 -4.32 -3.93 -7.26
N GLY A 54 -5.42 -4.30 -6.60
CA GLY A 54 -6.22 -5.49 -6.87
C GLY A 54 -7.09 -5.43 -8.14
N PRO A 55 -8.15 -6.25 -8.23
CA PRO A 55 -9.01 -6.34 -9.42
C PRO A 55 -9.63 -5.00 -9.86
N SER A 56 -9.98 -4.15 -8.90
CA SER A 56 -10.53 -2.81 -9.13
C SER A 56 -9.58 -1.92 -9.94
N PHE A 57 -8.27 -2.09 -9.77
CA PHE A 57 -7.26 -1.35 -10.52
C PHE A 57 -7.24 -1.73 -12.01
N SER A 58 -7.27 -3.03 -12.30
CA SER A 58 -7.37 -3.50 -13.70
C SER A 58 -8.67 -3.05 -14.36
N LYS A 59 -9.77 -2.97 -13.61
CA LYS A 59 -11.03 -2.42 -14.13
C LYS A 59 -10.90 -0.94 -14.48
N LEU A 60 -10.24 -0.15 -13.64
CA LEU A 60 -9.98 1.27 -13.88
C LEU A 60 -9.18 1.49 -15.17
N ILE A 61 -8.13 0.72 -15.41
CA ILE A 61 -7.31 0.78 -16.65
C ILE A 61 -8.11 0.36 -17.88
N LYS A 62 -9.06 -0.56 -17.76
CA LYS A 62 -9.93 -0.94 -18.88
C LYS A 62 -10.99 0.12 -19.20
N SER A 63 -11.44 0.86 -18.19
CA SER A 63 -12.49 1.88 -18.34
C SER A 63 -11.96 3.29 -18.56
N SER A 64 -10.64 3.47 -18.65
CA SER A 64 -10.00 4.79 -18.70
C SER A 64 -9.95 5.41 -20.10
N GLY A 65 -10.36 4.68 -21.15
CA GLY A 65 -10.38 5.20 -22.51
C GLY A 65 -8.99 5.41 -23.13
N PHE A 66 -7.96 4.76 -22.59
CA PHE A 66 -6.64 4.70 -23.24
C PHE A 66 -6.72 3.87 -24.53
N SER A 67 -5.73 4.01 -25.41
CA SER A 67 -5.62 3.15 -26.59
C SER A 67 -5.47 1.68 -26.20
N ASP A 68 -5.86 0.77 -27.10
CA ASP A 68 -5.78 -0.67 -26.83
C ASP A 68 -4.35 -1.15 -26.54
N ALA A 69 -3.36 -0.59 -27.25
CA ALA A 69 -1.96 -0.88 -27.05
C ALA A 69 -1.46 -0.47 -25.65
N VAL A 70 -1.81 0.75 -25.22
CA VAL A 70 -1.51 1.27 -23.87
C VAL A 70 -2.20 0.43 -22.81
N THR A 71 -3.48 0.12 -23.00
CA THR A 71 -4.28 -0.69 -22.08
C THR A 71 -3.67 -2.08 -21.89
N LEU A 72 -3.27 -2.75 -22.97
CA LEU A 72 -2.62 -4.06 -22.91
C LEU A 72 -1.28 -4.01 -22.17
N GLN A 73 -0.44 -3.00 -22.45
CA GLN A 73 0.85 -2.83 -21.78
C GLN A 73 0.68 -2.54 -20.29
N ALA A 74 -0.22 -1.62 -19.94
CA ALA A 74 -0.56 -1.30 -18.55
C ALA A 74 -1.09 -2.53 -17.80
N LEU A 75 -1.96 -3.34 -18.42
CA LEU A 75 -2.45 -4.58 -17.82
C LEU A 75 -1.33 -5.60 -17.56
N LYS A 76 -0.34 -5.75 -18.46
CA LYS A 76 0.83 -6.61 -18.21
C LYS A 76 1.63 -6.11 -17.00
N LEU A 77 1.84 -4.80 -16.90
CA LEU A 77 2.51 -4.18 -15.77
C LEU A 77 1.68 -4.34 -14.47
N THR A 78 0.34 -4.32 -14.52
CA THR A 78 -0.48 -4.60 -13.32
C THR A 78 -0.29 -6.01 -12.76
N VAL A 79 -0.01 -6.98 -13.62
CA VAL A 79 0.33 -8.34 -13.19
C VAL A 79 1.68 -8.35 -12.49
N GLN A 80 2.66 -7.63 -13.03
CA GLN A 80 3.98 -7.50 -12.40
C GLN A 80 3.88 -6.76 -11.05
N LEU A 81 3.14 -5.65 -11.00
CA LEU A 81 2.89 -4.87 -9.79
C LEU A 81 2.37 -5.76 -8.65
N ARG A 82 1.40 -6.62 -8.93
CA ARG A 82 0.86 -7.56 -7.92
C ARG A 82 1.91 -8.56 -7.45
N LYS A 83 2.76 -9.04 -8.34
CA LYS A 83 3.87 -9.94 -7.97
C LYS A 83 4.88 -9.23 -7.08
N ASP A 84 5.20 -7.98 -7.40
CA ASP A 84 6.17 -7.18 -6.62
C ASP A 84 5.62 -6.83 -5.23
N LEU A 85 4.30 -6.60 -5.10
CA LEU A 85 3.64 -6.27 -3.83
C LEU A 85 3.26 -7.50 -3.00
N LEU A 86 3.18 -8.70 -3.59
CA LEU A 86 2.78 -9.93 -2.91
C LEU A 86 3.63 -10.27 -1.67
N PRO A 87 4.96 -10.12 -1.66
CA PRO A 87 5.77 -10.37 -0.47
C PRO A 87 5.38 -9.45 0.70
N ALA A 88 5.07 -8.18 0.43
CA ALA A 88 4.65 -7.24 1.46
C ALA A 88 3.25 -7.57 2.01
N ASP A 89 2.29 -7.93 1.16
CA ASP A 89 0.95 -8.38 1.60
C ASP A 89 1.03 -9.69 2.40
N THR A 90 1.86 -10.64 1.97
CA THR A 90 2.08 -11.91 2.68
C THR A 90 2.70 -11.67 4.05
N PHE A 91 3.68 -10.78 4.14
CA PHE A 91 4.28 -10.38 5.42
C PHE A 91 3.24 -9.78 6.36
N ALA A 92 2.48 -8.79 5.88
CA ALA A 92 1.45 -8.14 6.70
C ALA A 92 0.33 -9.11 7.09
N TYR A 93 -0.07 -10.04 6.22
CA TYR A 93 -1.04 -11.09 6.56
C TYR A 93 -0.52 -12.00 7.69
N ASN A 94 0.74 -12.43 7.61
CA ASN A 94 1.33 -13.29 8.62
C ASN A 94 1.42 -12.56 9.97
N GLU A 95 1.90 -11.31 9.99
CA GLU A 95 1.99 -10.51 11.22
C GLU A 95 0.61 -10.09 11.77
N GLN A 96 -0.43 -10.00 10.93
CA GLN A 96 -1.81 -9.81 11.36
C GLN A 96 -2.41 -11.08 11.99
N SER A 97 -2.11 -12.26 11.43
CA SER A 97 -2.69 -13.54 11.86
C SER A 97 -2.03 -14.11 13.12
N LEU A 98 -0.74 -13.81 13.30
CA LEU A 98 -0.03 -14.08 14.53
C LEU A 98 -0.55 -13.08 15.56
N PHE A 99 -1.43 -13.53 16.46
CA PHE A 99 -1.86 -12.87 17.70
C PHE A 99 -0.66 -12.57 18.62
N LYS A 100 0.35 -11.85 18.13
CA LYS A 100 1.39 -11.25 18.94
C LYS A 100 0.77 -9.95 19.43
N SER A 101 0.39 -9.96 20.70
CA SER A 101 0.24 -8.78 21.54
C SER A 101 1.19 -7.70 21.02
N VAL A 102 0.64 -6.51 20.72
CA VAL A 102 1.34 -5.27 20.32
C VAL A 102 2.86 -5.42 20.31
N PRO A 103 3.57 -5.29 19.17
CA PRO A 103 5.02 -5.38 19.14
C PRO A 103 5.62 -4.46 20.22
N GLY A 104 6.43 -5.00 21.13
CA GLY A 104 6.90 -4.26 22.31
C GLY A 104 6.10 -4.46 23.62
N SER A 105 4.95 -5.13 23.59
CA SER A 105 4.23 -5.50 24.81
C SER A 105 4.89 -6.72 25.48
N GLY A 106 5.51 -6.48 26.63
CA GLY A 106 6.10 -7.55 27.42
C GLY A 106 5.01 -8.46 28.01
N TYR A 107 5.17 -9.78 27.88
CA TYR A 107 4.35 -10.71 28.64
C TYR A 107 5.13 -11.14 29.88
N CYS A 108 4.67 -10.69 31.05
CA CYS A 108 5.14 -11.20 32.33
C CYS A 108 4.25 -12.41 32.71
N ALA A 109 4.61 -13.60 32.21
CA ALA A 109 3.98 -14.83 32.66
C ALA A 109 4.41 -15.12 34.11
N PRO A 110 3.48 -15.37 35.06
CA PRO A 110 3.85 -15.83 36.40
C PRO A 110 4.61 -17.16 36.30
N GLY A 111 5.86 -17.19 36.80
CA GLY A 111 6.66 -18.42 36.88
C GLY A 111 7.74 -18.62 35.80
N VAL A 112 7.97 -17.66 34.90
CA VAL A 112 9.07 -17.74 33.92
C VAL A 112 10.28 -16.97 34.44
N VAL A 113 11.34 -17.68 34.85
CA VAL A 113 12.63 -17.07 35.23
C VAL A 113 13.32 -16.55 33.96
N PRO A 114 13.60 -15.25 33.84
CA PRO A 114 14.35 -14.73 32.69
C PRO A 114 15.79 -15.23 32.77
N ARG A 115 16.38 -15.57 31.62
CA ARG A 115 17.74 -16.11 31.55
C ARG A 115 18.81 -15.05 31.80
N ASP A 116 18.43 -13.76 31.83
CA ASP A 116 19.38 -12.65 31.86
C ASP A 116 19.20 -11.68 33.04
N GLU A 117 18.00 -11.37 33.54
CA GLU A 117 17.81 -10.60 34.81
C GLU A 117 16.46 -10.89 35.51
N PRO A 118 16.39 -10.97 36.86
CA PRO A 118 15.13 -11.18 37.58
C PRO A 118 14.16 -10.00 37.37
N GLY A 119 13.00 -10.26 36.75
CA GLY A 119 11.94 -9.25 36.57
C GLY A 119 11.77 -8.69 35.15
N ALA A 120 12.60 -9.08 34.18
CA ALA A 120 12.45 -8.63 32.81
C ALA A 120 11.28 -9.37 32.10
N CYS A 121 10.19 -8.67 31.79
CA CYS A 121 9.15 -9.22 30.92
C CYS A 121 9.78 -9.57 29.55
N LYS A 122 9.47 -10.75 29.00
CA LYS A 122 9.91 -11.09 27.63
C LYS A 122 9.16 -10.22 26.64
N ILE A 123 9.88 -9.30 26.00
CA ILE A 123 9.36 -8.46 24.90
C ILE A 123 9.38 -9.30 23.63
N ALA A 124 8.25 -9.35 22.90
CA ALA A 124 8.24 -9.99 21.59
C ALA A 124 9.19 -9.22 20.64
N PRO A 125 10.10 -9.91 19.92
CA PRO A 125 10.99 -9.24 18.98
C PRO A 125 10.19 -8.56 17.87
N LEU A 126 10.60 -7.35 17.49
CA LEU A 126 10.03 -6.64 16.34
C LEU A 126 10.27 -7.47 15.07
N PRO A 127 9.27 -7.62 14.19
CA PRO A 127 9.45 -8.31 12.93
C PRO A 127 10.36 -7.49 12.01
N ASP A 128 11.24 -8.16 11.25
CA ASP A 128 12.07 -7.49 10.26
C ASP A 128 11.22 -7.06 9.05
N THR A 129 10.98 -5.76 8.94
CA THR A 129 10.19 -5.16 7.85
C THR A 129 11.02 -4.88 6.60
N THR A 130 12.35 -5.05 6.63
CA THR A 130 13.25 -4.74 5.51
C THR A 130 12.84 -5.41 4.20
N PRO A 131 12.50 -6.71 4.16
CA PRO A 131 12.05 -7.37 2.93
C PRO A 131 10.73 -6.80 2.41
N ALA A 132 9.80 -6.44 3.31
CA ALA A 132 8.51 -5.86 2.94
C ALA A 132 8.67 -4.45 2.36
N VAL A 133 9.57 -3.64 2.94
CA VAL A 133 9.91 -2.31 2.41
C VAL A 133 10.54 -2.41 1.02
N ALA A 134 11.44 -3.38 0.80
CA ALA A 134 12.04 -3.60 -0.52
C ALA A 134 10.99 -3.98 -1.58
N ALA A 135 10.04 -4.86 -1.22
CA ALA A 135 8.92 -5.24 -2.08
C ALA A 135 8.00 -4.05 -2.42
N LEU A 136 7.68 -3.19 -1.44
CA LEU A 136 6.92 -1.96 -1.68
C LEU A 136 7.65 -1.02 -2.65
N LYS A 137 8.97 -0.85 -2.50
CA LYS A 137 9.77 -0.04 -3.43
C LYS A 137 9.76 -0.59 -4.85
N ALA A 138 9.89 -1.91 -5.01
CA ALA A 138 9.79 -2.56 -6.32
C ALA A 138 8.40 -2.37 -6.94
N GLY A 139 7.34 -2.55 -6.14
CA GLY A 139 5.97 -2.30 -6.59
C GLY A 139 5.75 -0.84 -7.02
N LEU A 140 6.24 0.13 -6.26
CA LEU A 140 6.16 1.55 -6.62
C LEU A 140 6.88 1.86 -7.93
N ALA A 141 8.05 1.27 -8.18
CA ALA A 141 8.76 1.42 -9.45
C ALA A 141 7.95 0.86 -10.63
N THR A 142 7.35 -0.32 -10.47
CA THR A 142 6.44 -0.88 -11.48
C THR A 142 5.20 -0.01 -11.67
N PHE A 143 4.68 0.60 -10.61
CA PHE A 143 3.56 1.54 -10.69
C PHE A 143 3.94 2.80 -11.48
N ASP A 144 5.13 3.35 -11.26
CA ASP A 144 5.62 4.53 -11.99
C ASP A 144 5.72 4.26 -13.50
N GLU A 145 6.12 3.04 -13.89
CA GLU A 145 6.07 2.61 -15.30
C GLU A 145 4.64 2.51 -15.85
N ILE A 146 3.66 2.08 -15.05
CA ILE A 146 2.23 2.09 -15.45
C ILE A 146 1.79 3.53 -15.72
N ILE A 147 2.11 4.46 -14.81
CA ILE A 147 1.75 5.88 -14.98
C ILE A 147 2.37 6.43 -16.26
N LYS A 148 3.64 6.13 -16.53
CA LYS A 148 4.36 6.59 -17.73
C LYS A 148 3.77 6.07 -19.03
N VAL A 149 3.27 4.84 -19.05
CA VAL A 149 2.61 4.26 -20.23
C VAL A 149 1.20 4.84 -20.43
N CYS A 150 0.54 5.26 -19.34
CA CYS A 150 -0.82 5.81 -19.36
C CYS A 150 -0.89 7.35 -19.44
N SER A 151 0.24 8.04 -19.41
CA SER A 151 0.36 9.50 -19.55
C SER A 151 0.62 9.91 -20.99
#